data_AF-A0A832NHN4-F1
#
_entry.id   AF-A0A832NHN4-F1
#
_cell.length_a   1.000
_cell.length_b   1.000
_cell.length_c   1.000
_cell.angle_alpha   90.00
_cell.angle_beta   90.00
_cell.angle_gamma   90.00
#
_symmetry.space_group_name_H-M   'P 1'
#
loop_
_entity.id
_entity.type
_entity.pdbx_description
1 polymer ?
#
loop_
_entity_poly.entity_id
_entity_poly.type
_entity_poly.pdbx_seq_one_letter_code
_entity_poly.pdbx_strand_id
1 'polypeptide(L)'
;MAVEGSLDALVVGFIAGTAATTLMTLLQFPFYRKWGLVGILEWHENVCILARVSGVNSPERLLVWSFLLHYLNGGLAAMVYVAAAVSLGLVLYIDPLVLGALYGVVLWILTLYPIHKPITGVSLHRHPLGHKPIILSILVHIVYGITTTYLAIRLLYPT
;
A
#
# COMPACT_ATOMS: atom_id res chain seq x y z
N MET A 1 26.05 15.66 -9.17
CA MET A 1 25.35 15.38 -7.89
C MET A 1 23.85 15.06 -8.03
N ALA A 2 23.17 15.29 -9.17
CA ALA A 2 21.71 15.10 -9.26
C ALA A 2 21.24 13.68 -9.68
N VAL A 3 22.08 12.87 -10.33
CA VAL A 3 21.67 11.56 -10.88
C VAL A 3 21.86 10.42 -9.87
N GLU A 4 22.93 10.45 -9.08
CA GLU A 4 23.20 9.41 -8.06
C GLU A 4 22.13 9.42 -6.96
N GLY A 5 21.69 10.60 -6.51
CA GLY A 5 20.60 10.71 -5.52
C GLY A 5 19.24 10.18 -6.00
N SER A 6 19.00 10.12 -7.32
CA SER A 6 17.72 9.63 -7.87
C SER A 6 17.61 8.10 -7.90
N LEU A 7 18.72 7.40 -8.20
CA LEU A 7 18.71 5.93 -8.24
C LEU A 7 18.61 5.37 -6.82
N ASP A 8 19.33 5.96 -5.88
CA ASP A 8 19.27 5.58 -4.47
C ASP A 8 17.86 5.79 -3.89
N ALA A 9 17.20 6.90 -4.24
CA ALA A 9 15.82 7.16 -3.82
C ALA A 9 14.82 6.12 -4.36
N LEU A 10 15.01 5.64 -5.60
CA LEU A 10 14.15 4.59 -6.17
C LEU A 10 14.32 3.27 -5.42
N VAL A 11 15.56 2.83 -5.22
CA VAL A 11 15.88 1.57 -4.54
C VAL A 11 15.43 1.62 -3.08
N VAL A 12 15.76 2.69 -2.37
CA VAL A 12 15.33 2.91 -0.98
C VAL A 12 13.81 2.96 -0.90
N GLY A 13 13.14 3.65 -1.83
CA GLY A 13 11.68 3.71 -1.87
C GLY A 13 11.06 2.32 -1.99
N PHE A 14 11.60 1.46 -2.87
CA PHE A 14 11.11 0.08 -3.01
C PHE A 14 11.30 -0.74 -1.73
N ILE A 15 12.49 -0.66 -1.11
CA ILE A 15 12.80 -1.37 0.14
C ILE A 15 11.89 -0.87 1.28
N ALA A 16 11.75 0.44 1.44
CA ALA A 16 10.90 1.04 2.46
C ALA A 16 9.41 0.68 2.25
N GLY A 17 8.95 0.68 0.99
CA GLY A 17 7.59 0.28 0.62
C GLY A 17 7.29 -1.18 0.93
N THR A 18 8.20 -2.09 0.56
CA THR A 18 8.05 -3.52 0.87
C THR A 18 8.03 -3.78 2.38
N ALA A 19 8.93 -3.15 3.14
CA ALA A 19 8.94 -3.25 4.60
C ALA A 19 7.65 -2.68 5.24
N ALA A 20 7.18 -1.53 4.78
CA ALA A 20 5.91 -0.96 5.24
C ALA A 20 4.71 -1.85 4.89
N THR A 21 4.75 -2.52 3.74
CA THR A 21 3.71 -3.49 3.33
C THR A 21 3.66 -4.69 4.27
N THR A 22 4.80 -5.14 4.81
CA THR A 22 4.83 -6.17 5.87
C THR A 22 4.05 -5.70 7.09
N LEU A 23 4.33 -4.49 7.59
CA LEU A 23 3.63 -3.95 8.76
C LEU A 23 2.12 -3.84 8.50
N MET A 24 1.73 -3.28 7.35
CA MET A 24 0.33 -3.20 6.93
C MET A 24 -0.33 -4.59 6.89
N THR A 25 0.33 -5.58 6.28
CA THR A 25 -0.17 -6.96 6.20
C THR A 25 -0.36 -7.58 7.59
N LEU A 26 0.59 -7.36 8.51
CA LEU A 26 0.49 -7.83 9.89
C LEU A 26 -0.67 -7.18 10.64
N LEU A 27 -0.89 -5.87 10.46
CA LEU A 27 -2.00 -5.15 11.08
C LEU A 27 -3.37 -5.59 10.52
N GLN A 28 -3.42 -5.99 9.25
CA GLN A 28 -4.64 -6.50 8.61
C GLN A 28 -4.98 -7.94 9.01
N PHE A 29 -3.97 -8.76 9.36
CA PHE A 29 -4.16 -10.18 9.61
C PHE A 29 -5.20 -10.53 10.69
N PRO A 30 -5.27 -9.85 11.86
CA PRO A 30 -6.32 -10.08 12.84
C PRO A 30 -7.74 -9.83 12.28
N PHE A 31 -7.88 -8.84 11.41
CA PHE A 31 -9.16 -8.50 10.79
C PHE A 31 -9.52 -9.49 9.69
N TYR A 32 -8.55 -9.99 8.94
CA TYR A 32 -8.75 -11.10 7.99
C TYR A 32 -9.32 -12.33 8.70
N ARG A 33 -8.75 -12.68 9.86
CA ARG A 33 -9.25 -13.81 10.68
C ARG A 33 -10.71 -13.62 11.11
N LYS A 34 -11.18 -12.38 11.26
CA LYS A 34 -12.54 -12.04 11.71
C LYS A 34 -13.54 -11.85 10.58
N TRP A 35 -13.11 -11.29 9.45
CA TRP A 35 -13.98 -10.81 8.38
C TRP A 35 -13.80 -11.58 7.06
N GLY A 36 -12.81 -12.47 7.00
CA GLY A 36 -12.42 -13.15 5.78
C GLY A 36 -11.81 -12.21 4.75
N LEU A 37 -11.57 -12.75 3.54
CA LEU A 37 -10.93 -12.03 2.44
C LEU A 37 -11.65 -10.74 2.08
N VAL A 38 -12.99 -10.76 2.01
CA VAL A 38 -13.81 -9.60 1.64
C VAL A 38 -13.64 -8.43 2.62
N GLY A 39 -13.20 -8.69 3.86
CA GLY A 39 -12.93 -7.65 4.85
C GLY A 39 -11.59 -6.92 4.67
N ILE A 40 -10.67 -7.46 3.87
CA ILE A 40 -9.38 -6.84 3.56
C ILE A 40 -9.38 -6.44 2.08
N LEU A 41 -9.68 -5.17 1.83
CA LEU A 41 -10.01 -4.68 0.50
C LEU A 41 -8.88 -4.91 -0.52
N GLU A 42 -7.65 -4.70 -0.10
CA GLU A 42 -6.44 -4.82 -0.91
C GLU A 42 -6.16 -6.29 -1.30
N TRP A 43 -6.34 -7.21 -0.35
CA TRP A 43 -6.13 -8.63 -0.60
C TRP A 43 -7.26 -9.18 -1.49
N HIS A 44 -8.49 -8.71 -1.28
CA HIS A 44 -9.63 -9.05 -2.11
C HIS A 44 -9.43 -8.61 -3.56
N GLU A 45 -8.98 -7.37 -3.78
CA GLU A 45 -8.61 -6.87 -5.11
C GLU A 45 -7.54 -7.74 -5.77
N ASN A 46 -6.45 -8.01 -5.05
CA ASN A 46 -5.35 -8.80 -5.58
C ASN A 46 -5.81 -10.21 -5.97
N VAL A 47 -6.61 -10.88 -5.14
CA VAL A 47 -7.18 -12.20 -5.47
C VAL A 47 -8.09 -12.10 -6.70
N CYS A 48 -8.95 -11.09 -6.80
CA CYS A 48 -9.82 -10.91 -7.96
C CYS A 48 -9.04 -10.60 -9.26
N ILE A 49 -7.96 -9.83 -9.18
CA ILE A 49 -7.06 -9.59 -10.32
C ILE A 49 -6.41 -10.90 -10.74
N LEU A 50 -5.83 -11.64 -9.78
CA LEU A 50 -5.15 -12.89 -10.06
C LEU A 50 -6.09 -13.95 -10.62
N ALA A 51 -7.34 -14.02 -10.13
CA ALA A 51 -8.36 -14.92 -10.67
C ALA A 51 -8.67 -14.60 -12.14
N ARG A 52 -8.80 -13.32 -12.49
CA ARG A 52 -9.03 -12.90 -13.89
C ARG A 52 -7.84 -13.21 -14.80
N VAL A 53 -6.63 -12.97 -14.33
CA VAL A 53 -5.42 -13.15 -15.15
C VAL A 53 -5.05 -14.63 -15.30
N SER A 54 -5.23 -15.44 -14.26
CA SER A 54 -4.84 -16.86 -14.25
C SER A 54 -5.96 -17.83 -14.63
N GLY A 55 -7.22 -17.39 -14.63
CA GLY A 55 -8.39 -18.26 -14.77
C GLY A 55 -8.64 -19.20 -13.59
N VAL A 56 -7.86 -19.09 -12.51
CA VAL A 56 -8.00 -19.93 -11.31
C VAL A 56 -9.14 -19.42 -10.43
N ASN A 57 -10.14 -20.26 -10.18
CA ASN A 57 -11.29 -19.94 -9.33
C ASN A 57 -11.14 -20.49 -7.91
N SER A 58 -10.00 -20.22 -7.27
CA SER A 58 -9.73 -20.67 -5.89
C SER A 58 -9.08 -19.55 -5.07
N PRO A 59 -9.87 -18.80 -4.27
CA PRO A 59 -9.36 -17.71 -3.46
C PRO A 59 -8.25 -18.13 -2.50
N GLU A 60 -8.32 -19.33 -1.90
CA GLU A 60 -7.27 -19.84 -1.01
C GLU A 60 -5.94 -20.05 -1.73
N ARG A 61 -5.96 -20.64 -2.93
CA ARG A 61 -4.74 -20.82 -3.75
C ARG A 61 -4.16 -19.48 -4.20
N LEU A 62 -5.02 -18.50 -4.49
CA LEU A 62 -4.60 -17.18 -4.95
C LEU A 62 -4.18 -16.25 -3.83
N LEU A 63 -4.60 -16.50 -2.59
CA LEU A 63 -4.26 -15.66 -1.44
C LEU A 63 -2.75 -15.53 -1.25
N VAL A 64 -2.00 -16.63 -1.42
CA VAL A 64 -0.53 -16.61 -1.30
C VAL A 64 0.08 -15.68 -2.36
N TRP A 65 -0.38 -15.78 -3.60
CA TRP A 65 0.05 -14.90 -4.70
C TRP A 65 -0.42 -13.47 -4.54
N SER A 66 -1.54 -13.26 -3.84
CA SER A 66 -2.06 -11.93 -3.52
C SER A 66 -1.09 -11.14 -2.65
N PHE A 67 -0.31 -11.82 -1.79
CA PHE A 67 0.74 -11.18 -1.01
C PHE A 67 1.88 -10.72 -1.90
N LEU A 68 2.35 -11.55 -2.84
CA LEU A 68 3.37 -11.12 -3.80
C LEU A 68 2.93 -9.84 -4.55
N LEU A 69 1.69 -9.80 -5.02
CA LEU A 69 1.15 -8.61 -5.68
C LEU A 69 1.04 -7.41 -4.72
N HIS A 70 0.70 -7.65 -3.45
CA HIS A 70 0.64 -6.62 -2.42
C HIS A 70 2.02 -5.98 -2.18
N TYR A 71 3.06 -6.81 -2.04
CA TYR A 71 4.44 -6.37 -1.88
C TYR A 71 4.97 -5.64 -3.11
N LEU A 72 4.66 -6.12 -4.32
CA LEU A 72 5.04 -5.44 -5.55
C LEU A 72 4.35 -4.07 -5.67
N ASN A 73 3.04 -4.00 -5.42
CA ASN A 73 2.29 -2.75 -5.46
C ASN A 73 2.83 -1.76 -4.41
N GLY A 74 3.03 -2.21 -3.18
CA GLY A 74 3.57 -1.38 -2.10
C GLY A 74 5.02 -0.96 -2.34
N GLY A 75 5.86 -1.81 -2.90
CA GLY A 75 7.23 -1.44 -3.27
C GLY A 75 7.26 -0.41 -4.42
N LEU A 76 6.52 -0.66 -5.50
CA LEU A 76 6.51 0.21 -6.68
C LEU A 76 5.86 1.57 -6.40
N ALA A 77 4.77 1.61 -5.64
CA ALA A 77 4.14 2.87 -5.24
C ALA A 77 5.10 3.72 -4.38
N ALA A 78 5.81 3.10 -3.44
CA ALA A 78 6.78 3.78 -2.60
C ALA A 78 8.02 4.24 -3.37
N MET A 79 8.50 3.43 -4.33
CA MET A 79 9.60 3.80 -5.23
C MET A 79 9.31 5.13 -5.92
N VAL A 80 8.14 5.26 -6.54
CA VAL A 80 7.74 6.49 -7.25
C VAL A 80 7.56 7.65 -6.26
N TYR A 81 6.89 7.40 -5.13
CA TYR A 81 6.65 8.40 -4.11
C TYR A 81 7.95 8.97 -3.51
N VAL A 82 8.88 8.13 -3.07
CA VAL A 82 10.12 8.56 -2.43
C VAL A 82 10.99 9.33 -3.41
N ALA A 83 11.13 8.83 -4.65
CA ALA A 83 11.86 9.55 -5.70
C ALA A 83 11.26 10.94 -5.96
N ALA A 84 9.93 11.05 -6.02
CA ALA A 84 9.25 12.32 -6.20
C ALA A 84 9.42 13.25 -4.98
N ALA A 85 9.25 12.73 -3.77
CA ALA A 85 9.34 13.52 -2.53
C ALA A 85 10.73 14.12 -2.32
N VAL A 86 11.79 13.35 -2.61
CA VAL A 86 13.18 13.81 -2.56
C VAL A 86 13.46 14.82 -3.67
N SER A 87 13.07 14.52 -4.91
CA SER A 87 13.35 15.38 -6.07
C SER A 87 12.65 16.74 -5.98
N LEU A 88 11.47 16.78 -5.38
CA LEU A 88 10.71 18.00 -5.13
C LEU A 88 11.11 18.71 -3.81
N GLY A 89 12.05 18.13 -3.05
CA GLY A 89 12.50 18.68 -1.77
C GLY A 89 11.45 18.65 -0.66
N LEU A 90 10.34 17.90 -0.82
CA LEU A 90 9.23 17.88 0.16
C LEU A 90 9.69 17.42 1.54
N VAL A 91 10.66 16.50 1.58
CA VAL A 91 11.25 15.97 2.82
C VAL A 91 11.98 17.03 3.67
N LEU A 92 12.27 18.20 3.11
CA LEU A 92 12.92 19.32 3.82
C LEU A 92 11.93 20.29 4.46
N TYR A 93 10.69 20.34 3.95
CA TYR A 93 9.71 21.36 4.32
C TYR A 93 8.48 20.80 5.03
N ILE A 94 8.19 19.51 4.86
CA ILE A 94 7.00 18.86 5.42
C ILE A 94 7.46 17.84 6.46
N ASP A 95 6.83 17.89 7.63
CA ASP A 95 7.06 16.90 8.69
C ASP A 95 6.85 15.46 8.16
N PRO A 96 7.76 14.50 8.47
CA PRO A 96 7.66 13.14 7.96
C PRO A 96 6.35 12.41 8.28
N LEU A 97 5.73 12.67 9.45
CA LEU A 97 4.42 12.07 9.79
C LEU A 97 3.34 12.61 8.87
N VAL A 98 3.32 13.92 8.66
CA VAL A 98 2.32 14.59 7.80
C VAL A 98 2.49 14.16 6.36
N LEU A 99 3.73 14.19 5.84
CA LEU A 99 4.02 13.80 4.46
C LEU A 99 3.63 12.33 4.21
N GLY A 100 4.00 11.43 5.13
CA GLY A 100 3.65 10.02 5.04
C GLY A 100 2.16 9.75 5.16
N ALA A 101 1.46 10.43 6.06
CA ALA A 101 0.00 10.29 6.20
C ALA A 101 -0.73 10.77 4.94
N LEU A 102 -0.33 11.92 4.37
CA LEU A 102 -0.88 12.43 3.11
C LEU A 102 -0.63 11.45 1.97
N TYR A 103 0.58 10.92 1.85
CA TYR A 103 0.91 9.88 0.87
C TYR A 103 0.02 8.65 1.03
N GLY A 104 -0.15 8.14 2.26
CA GLY A 104 -1.02 7.00 2.53
C GLY A 104 -2.47 7.23 2.09
N VAL A 105 -3.05 8.39 2.41
CA VAL A 105 -4.41 8.75 1.98
C VAL A 105 -4.51 8.88 0.47
N VAL A 106 -3.56 9.55 -0.17
CA VAL A 106 -3.53 9.69 -1.65
C VAL A 106 -3.43 8.33 -2.30
N LEU A 107 -2.53 7.46 -1.82
CA LEU A 107 -2.38 6.11 -2.35
C LEU A 107 -3.69 5.34 -2.23
N TRP A 108 -4.33 5.35 -1.05
CA TRP A 108 -5.62 4.70 -0.84
C TRP A 108 -6.69 5.20 -1.81
N ILE A 109 -6.79 6.52 -2.01
CA ILE A 109 -7.74 7.09 -2.98
C ILE A 109 -7.44 6.55 -4.38
N LEU A 110 -6.19 6.51 -4.80
CA LEU A 110 -5.83 6.08 -6.16
C LEU A 110 -6.03 4.57 -6.38
N THR A 111 -5.73 3.74 -5.37
CA THR A 111 -5.70 2.28 -5.53
C THR A 111 -7.01 1.60 -5.15
N LEU A 112 -7.80 2.17 -4.22
CA LEU A 112 -9.04 1.54 -3.73
C LEU A 112 -10.28 2.26 -4.25
N TYR A 113 -10.36 3.58 -4.10
CA TYR A 113 -11.64 4.29 -4.25
C TYR A 113 -12.29 4.13 -5.63
N PRO A 114 -11.59 4.35 -6.76
CA PRO A 114 -12.16 4.16 -8.09
C PRO A 114 -12.04 2.71 -8.60
N ILE A 115 -11.14 1.91 -8.03
CA ILE A 115 -10.74 0.61 -8.59
C ILE A 115 -11.46 -0.56 -7.93
N HIS A 116 -11.77 -0.47 -6.64
CA HIS A 116 -12.25 -1.62 -5.86
C HIS A 116 -13.51 -2.24 -6.44
N LYS A 117 -14.57 -1.45 -6.63
CA LYS A 117 -15.85 -1.96 -7.13
C LYS A 117 -15.73 -2.56 -8.54
N PRO A 118 -15.06 -1.91 -9.52
CA PRO A 118 -14.79 -2.53 -10.82
C PRO A 118 -14.07 -3.89 -10.73
N ILE A 119 -13.12 -4.04 -9.80
CA ILE A 119 -12.31 -5.26 -9.66
C ILE A 119 -13.00 -6.32 -8.81
N THR A 120 -13.73 -6.00 -7.77
CA THR A 120 -14.27 -7.02 -6.86
C THR A 120 -15.77 -7.22 -7.00
N GLY A 121 -16.46 -6.30 -7.68
CA GLY A 121 -17.92 -6.23 -7.71
C GLY A 121 -18.52 -5.70 -6.39
N VAL A 122 -17.71 -5.47 -5.36
CA VAL A 122 -18.17 -5.04 -4.04
C VAL A 122 -18.06 -3.52 -3.91
N SER A 123 -19.14 -2.88 -3.46
CA SER A 123 -19.12 -1.44 -3.20
C SER A 123 -18.40 -1.12 -1.91
N LEU A 124 -17.55 -0.09 -1.92
CA LEU A 124 -16.99 0.48 -0.68
C LEU A 124 -18.12 1.05 0.21
N HIS A 125 -18.98 1.91 -0.33
CA HIS A 125 -20.04 2.57 0.44
C HIS A 125 -21.16 1.63 0.91
N ARG A 126 -21.48 0.61 0.12
CA ARG A 126 -22.51 -0.40 0.45
C ARG A 126 -21.88 -1.76 0.72
N HIS A 127 -20.76 -1.76 1.44
CA HIS A 127 -20.01 -2.98 1.71
C HIS A 127 -20.82 -3.93 2.63
N PRO A 128 -20.81 -5.26 2.41
CA PRO A 128 -21.55 -6.22 3.23
C PRO A 128 -21.22 -6.18 4.73
N LEU A 129 -20.02 -5.72 5.07
CA LEU A 129 -19.54 -5.55 6.45
C LEU A 129 -19.72 -4.12 7.01
N GLY A 130 -20.50 -3.28 6.33
CA GLY A 130 -20.62 -1.86 6.60
C GLY A 130 -19.30 -1.11 6.35
N HIS A 131 -19.11 0.04 7.01
CA HIS A 131 -17.94 0.91 6.78
C HIS A 131 -16.61 0.39 7.35
N LYS A 132 -16.62 -0.72 8.11
CA LYS A 132 -15.44 -1.19 8.85
C LYS A 132 -14.22 -1.48 7.95
N PRO A 133 -14.37 -2.16 6.80
CA PRO A 133 -13.24 -2.41 5.90
C PRO A 133 -12.62 -1.14 5.30
N ILE A 134 -13.44 -0.14 4.95
CA ILE A 134 -12.93 1.16 4.49
C ILE A 134 -12.10 1.83 5.58
N ILE A 135 -12.63 1.88 6.81
CA ILE A 135 -11.94 2.53 7.93
C ILE A 135 -10.61 1.83 8.19
N LEU A 136 -10.60 0.49 8.26
CA LEU A 136 -9.37 -0.27 8.42
C LEU A 136 -8.38 0.04 7.30
N SER A 137 -8.83 -0.02 6.04
CA SER A 137 -8.02 0.19 4.85
C SER A 137 -7.36 1.57 4.85
N ILE A 138 -8.09 2.64 5.18
CA ILE A 138 -7.54 3.99 5.31
C ILE A 138 -6.48 4.04 6.42
N LEU A 139 -6.78 3.49 7.60
CA LEU A 139 -5.86 3.52 8.74
C LEU A 139 -4.54 2.80 8.44
N VAL A 140 -4.60 1.62 7.82
CA VAL A 140 -3.39 0.87 7.50
C VAL A 140 -2.59 1.51 6.35
N HIS A 141 -3.25 2.22 5.43
CA HIS A 141 -2.56 3.01 4.40
C HIS A 141 -1.84 4.23 4.99
N ILE A 142 -2.44 4.91 5.99
CA ILE A 142 -1.76 5.97 6.73
C ILE A 142 -0.52 5.42 7.44
N VAL A 143 -0.65 4.28 8.13
CA VAL A 143 0.49 3.61 8.77
C VAL A 143 1.56 3.25 7.74
N TYR A 144 1.17 2.65 6.62
CA TYR A 144 2.06 2.33 5.51
C TYR A 144 2.82 3.58 5.05
N GLY A 145 2.14 4.67 4.75
CA GLY A 145 2.78 5.88 4.22
C GLY A 145 3.73 6.54 5.22
N ILE A 146 3.36 6.57 6.50
CA ILE A 146 4.24 7.03 7.59
C ILE A 146 5.48 6.12 7.67
N THR A 147 5.31 4.82 7.75
CA THR A 147 6.41 3.86 7.85
C THR A 147 7.35 3.95 6.65
N THR A 148 6.81 4.00 5.43
CA THR A 148 7.60 4.21 4.20
C THR A 148 8.43 5.48 4.28
N THR A 149 7.83 6.60 4.68
CA THR A 149 8.50 7.90 4.73
C THR A 149 9.63 7.91 5.76
N TYR A 150 9.37 7.40 6.97
CA TYR A 150 10.39 7.30 8.01
C TYR A 150 11.55 6.40 7.62
N LEU A 151 11.25 5.20 7.10
CA LEU A 151 12.29 4.27 6.68
C LEU A 151 13.13 4.85 5.53
N ALA A 152 12.48 5.47 4.55
CA ALA A 152 13.18 6.08 3.42
C ALA A 152 14.12 7.20 3.85
N ILE A 153 13.65 8.14 4.69
CA ILE A 153 14.49 9.23 5.21
C ILE A 153 15.67 8.67 6.02
N ARG A 154 15.44 7.66 6.86
CA ARG A 154 16.52 7.05 7.67
C ARG A 154 17.56 6.33 6.83
N LEU A 155 17.16 5.72 5.72
CA LEU A 155 18.07 5.03 4.80
C LEU A 155 18.84 6.00 3.88
N LEU A 156 18.22 7.10 3.46
CA LEU A 156 18.85 8.11 2.60
C LEU A 156 19.74 9.10 3.36
N TYR A 157 19.39 9.40 4.62
CA TYR A 157 20.09 10.35 5.46
C TYR A 157 20.45 9.70 6.81
N PRO A 158 21.38 8.72 6.80
CA PRO A 158 21.86 8.12 8.04
C PRO A 158 22.62 9.18 8.84
N THR A 159 22.08 9.56 9.99
CA THR A 159 22.75 10.40 11.00
C THR A 159 23.69 9.56 11.85
#